data_AF-A0A5E4JFR5-F1
#
_entry.id   AF-A0A5E4JFR5-F1
#
_cell.length_a   1.000
_cell.length_b   1.000
_cell.length_c   1.000
_cell.angle_alpha   90.00
_cell.angle_beta   90.00
_cell.angle_gamma   90.00
#
_symmetry.space_group_name_H-M   'P 1'
#
loop_
_entity.id
_entity.type
_entity.pdbx_description
1 polymer ?
#
loop_
_entity_poly.entity_id
_entity_poly.type
_entity_poly.pdbx_seq_one_letter_code
_entity_poly.pdbx_strand_id
1 'polypeptide(L)'
;MSIITGLIILLVLLNIGFYVLNFFLRILRKRNSSAIFTAKKNTVELSSKVEELTAKIEKFKSENVSMNIYNDLLHKYNLLLDQYRRISARNKFLETRMTKLKEKLY
;
A
#
# COMPACT_ATOMS: atom_id res chain seq x y z
N MET A 1 -19.63 32.96 -41.36
CA MET A 1 -19.60 31.48 -41.30
C MET A 1 -18.30 30.90 -40.72
N SER A 2 -17.28 31.71 -40.35
CA SER A 2 -15.95 31.18 -39.97
C SER A 2 -15.67 31.11 -38.46
N ILE A 3 -16.36 31.91 -37.65
CA ILE A 3 -16.12 32.01 -36.20
C ILE A 3 -16.84 30.89 -35.45
N ILE A 4 -18.07 30.58 -35.86
CA ILE A 4 -18.92 29.55 -35.23
C ILE A 4 -18.30 28.15 -35.42
N THR A 5 -17.79 27.86 -36.61
CA THR A 5 -17.09 26.60 -36.91
C THR A 5 -15.79 26.47 -36.12
N GLY A 6 -15.02 27.55 -35.95
CA GLY A 6 -13.84 27.57 -35.08
C GLY A 6 -14.16 27.29 -33.61
N LEU A 7 -15.25 27.87 -33.10
CA LEU A 7 -15.76 27.63 -31.74
C LEU A 7 -16.19 26.17 -31.50
N ILE A 8 -16.85 25.56 -32.48
CA ILE A 8 -17.27 24.16 -32.41
C ILE A 8 -16.03 23.23 -32.38
N ILE A 9 -15.02 23.49 -33.22
CA ILE A 9 -13.79 22.70 -33.23
C ILE A 9 -13.04 22.82 -31.89
N LEU A 10 -12.97 24.02 -31.31
CA LEU A 10 -12.36 24.25 -30.00
C LEU A 10 -13.08 23.47 -28.88
N LEU A 11 -14.41 23.48 -28.87
CA LEU A 11 -15.23 22.74 -27.90
C LEU A 11 -15.04 21.23 -28.02
N VAL A 12 -14.93 20.71 -29.24
CA VAL A 12 -14.66 19.28 -29.49
C VAL A 12 -13.27 18.89 -28.97
N LEU A 13 -12.25 19.71 -29.21
CA LEU A 13 -10.90 19.47 -28.69
C LEU A 13 -10.84 19.48 -27.15
N LEU A 14 -11.52 20.42 -26.51
CA LEU A 14 -11.64 20.46 -25.05
C LEU A 14 -12.35 19.23 -24.47
N ASN A 15 -13.42 18.78 -25.13
CA ASN A 15 -14.13 17.56 -24.72
C ASN A 15 -13.26 16.31 -24.84
N ILE A 16 -12.51 16.17 -25.94
CA ILE A 16 -11.57 15.06 -26.13
C ILE A 16 -10.49 15.10 -25.04
N GLY A 17 -9.92 16.27 -24.75
CA GLY A 17 -8.94 16.45 -23.67
C GLY A 17 -9.48 16.05 -22.30
N PHE A 18 -10.73 16.44 -21.99
CA PHE A 18 -11.39 16.07 -20.73
C PHE A 18 -11.65 14.57 -20.62
N TYR A 19 -12.06 13.91 -21.71
CA TYR A 19 -12.23 12.47 -21.77
C TYR A 19 -10.92 11.71 -21.50
N VAL A 20 -9.83 12.15 -22.13
CA VAL A 20 -8.51 11.54 -21.95
C VAL A 20 -8.03 11.71 -20.50
N LEU A 21 -8.17 12.90 -19.91
CA LEU A 21 -7.81 13.16 -18.52
C LEU A 21 -8.57 12.26 -17.54
N ASN A 22 -9.90 12.13 -17.72
CA ASN A 22 -10.73 11.26 -16.88
C ASN A 22 -10.34 9.78 -16.99
N PHE A 23 -9.97 9.33 -18.20
CA PHE A 23 -9.48 7.97 -18.41
C PHE A 23 -8.18 7.71 -17.64
N PHE A 24 -7.21 8.64 -17.71
CA PHE A 24 -5.96 8.55 -16.95
C PHE A 24 -6.20 8.55 -15.43
N LEU A 25 -7.07 9.43 -14.93
CA LEU A 25 -7.44 9.47 -13.51
C LEU A 25 -8.08 8.15 -13.05
N ARG A 26 -8.94 7.53 -13.88
CA ARG A 26 -9.57 6.25 -13.58
C ARG A 26 -8.56 5.10 -13.49
N ILE A 27 -7.57 5.07 -14.39
CA ILE A 27 -6.48 4.08 -14.35
C ILE A 27 -5.63 4.25 -13.11
N LEU A 28 -5.23 5.49 -12.78
CA LEU A 28 -4.45 5.80 -11.58
C LEU A 28 -5.19 5.39 -10.30
N ARG A 29 -6.49 5.69 -10.21
CA ARG A 29 -7.33 5.32 -9.06
C ARG A 29 -7.44 3.79 -8.91
N LYS A 30 -7.55 3.04 -10.02
CA LYS A 30 -7.58 1.57 -10.02
C LYS A 30 -6.26 0.96 -9.56
N ARG A 31 -5.12 1.47 -10.07
CA ARG A 31 -3.77 1.03 -9.66
C ARG A 31 -3.48 1.29 -8.18
N ASN A 32 -3.87 2.47 -7.68
CA ASN A 32 -3.68 2.79 -6.25
C ASN A 32 -4.55 1.89 -5.36
N SER A 33 -5.80 1.61 -5.75
CA SER A 33 -6.67 0.70 -5.01
C SER A 33 -6.11 -0.72 -4.92
N SER A 34 -5.60 -1.27 -6.05
CA SER A 34 -4.97 -2.59 -6.04
C SER A 34 -3.70 -2.63 -5.19
N ALA A 35 -2.88 -1.57 -5.21
CA ALA A 35 -1.67 -1.50 -4.39
C ALA A 35 -2.00 -1.52 -2.88
N ILE A 36 -3.05 -0.82 -2.46
CA ILE A 36 -3.54 -0.81 -1.07
C ILE A 36 -4.03 -2.19 -0.64
N PHE A 37 -4.84 -2.86 -1.49
CA PHE A 37 -5.33 -4.20 -1.18
C PHE A 37 -4.20 -5.21 -1.01
N THR A 38 -3.21 -5.15 -1.91
CA THR A 38 -2.03 -6.04 -1.85
C THR A 38 -1.18 -5.76 -0.60
N ALA A 39 -0.99 -4.48 -0.23
CA ALA A 39 -0.28 -4.11 0.99
C ALA A 39 -1.00 -4.61 2.25
N LYS A 40 -2.34 -4.46 2.31
CA LYS A 40 -3.16 -4.94 3.44
C LYS A 40 -3.11 -6.47 3.56
N LYS A 41 -3.16 -7.19 2.44
CA LYS A 41 -3.02 -8.65 2.43
C LYS A 41 -1.65 -9.10 2.96
N ASN A 42 -0.58 -8.45 2.51
CA ASN A 42 0.78 -8.76 2.97
C ASN A 42 0.95 -8.48 4.47
N THR A 43 0.34 -7.43 5.02
CA THR A 43 0.39 -7.15 6.46
C THR A 43 -0.34 -8.20 7.28
N VAL A 44 -1.48 -8.70 6.82
CA VAL A 44 -2.22 -9.78 7.49
C VAL A 44 -1.41 -11.08 7.47
N GLU A 45 -0.81 -11.41 6.33
CA GLU A 45 0.04 -12.59 6.20
C GLU A 45 1.28 -12.52 7.10
N LEU A 46 1.93 -11.35 7.18
CA LEU A 46 3.07 -11.15 8.08
C LEU A 46 2.64 -11.28 9.55
N SER A 47 1.49 -10.70 9.92
CA SER A 47 0.95 -10.78 11.29
C SER A 47 0.71 -12.23 11.70
N SER A 48 0.09 -13.01 10.82
CA SER A 48 -0.13 -14.44 11.06
C SER A 48 1.18 -15.22 11.24
N LYS A 49 2.20 -14.94 10.41
CA LYS A 49 3.54 -15.55 10.57
C LYS A 49 4.21 -15.15 11.88
N VAL A 50 4.02 -13.92 12.35
CA VAL A 50 4.54 -13.45 13.64
C VAL A 50 3.84 -14.14 14.80
N GLU A 51 2.51 -14.30 14.76
CA GLU A 51 1.76 -15.06 15.76
C GLU A 51 2.20 -16.52 15.81
N GLU A 52 2.38 -17.16 14.65
CA GLU A 52 2.85 -18.54 14.57
C GLU A 52 4.28 -18.70 15.14
N LEU A 53 5.16 -17.75 14.87
CA LEU A 53 6.51 -17.71 15.44
C LEU A 53 6.46 -17.45 16.95
N THR A 54 5.58 -16.58 17.43
CA THR A 54 5.43 -16.29 18.87
C THR A 54 4.95 -17.53 19.61
N ALA A 55 3.97 -18.24 19.06
CA ALA A 55 3.50 -19.52 19.61
C ALA A 55 4.61 -20.59 19.62
N LYS A 56 5.45 -20.64 18.57
CA LYS A 56 6.64 -21.51 18.57
C LYS A 56 7.63 -21.10 19.65
N ILE A 57 7.93 -19.81 19.82
CA ILE A 57 8.82 -19.31 20.88
C ILE A 57 8.30 -19.69 22.27
N GLU A 58 7.01 -19.50 22.54
CA GLU A 58 6.41 -19.87 23.83
C GLU A 58 6.49 -21.38 24.08
N LYS A 59 6.20 -22.19 23.05
CA LYS A 59 6.37 -23.64 23.12
C LYS A 59 7.83 -24.03 23.39
N PHE A 60 8.78 -23.43 22.67
CA PHE A 60 10.22 -23.68 22.86
C PHE A 60 10.72 -23.24 24.25
N LYS A 61 10.17 -22.17 24.80
CA LYS A 61 10.48 -21.68 26.16
C LYS A 61 9.95 -22.63 27.24
N SER A 62 8.87 -23.37 26.96
CA SER A 62 8.32 -24.40 27.85
C SER A 62 9.07 -25.75 27.80
N GLU A 63 9.83 -26.01 26.73
CA GLU A 63 10.48 -27.31 26.46
C GLU A 63 11.98 -27.37 26.82
N ASN A 64 12.55 -26.40 27.56
CA ASN A 64 13.98 -26.38 27.93
C ASN A 64 14.93 -26.53 26.71
N VAL A 65 14.61 -25.82 25.63
CA VAL A 65 15.34 -25.91 24.38
C VAL A 65 16.66 -25.13 24.44
N SER A 66 17.71 -25.73 23.84
CA SER A 66 19.06 -25.17 23.73
C SER A 66 19.05 -23.66 23.48
N MET A 67 19.78 -22.92 24.32
CA MET A 67 19.92 -21.45 24.28
C MET A 67 20.23 -20.91 22.87
N ASN A 68 20.92 -21.70 22.04
CA ASN A 68 21.24 -21.34 20.65
C ASN A 68 19.98 -21.23 19.76
N ILE A 69 19.00 -22.11 19.93
CA ILE A 69 17.75 -22.10 19.15
C ILE A 69 16.87 -20.92 19.58
N TYR A 70 16.81 -20.66 20.89
CA TYR A 70 16.11 -19.49 21.43
C TYR A 70 16.69 -18.18 20.90
N ASN A 71 18.03 -18.04 20.91
CA ASN A 71 18.70 -16.84 20.39
C ASN A 71 18.50 -16.65 18.88
N ASP A 72 18.51 -17.73 18.10
CA ASP A 72 18.22 -17.68 16.66
C ASP A 72 16.76 -17.24 16.39
N LEU A 73 15.79 -17.78 17.13
CA LEU A 73 14.39 -17.33 17.02
C LEU A 73 14.21 -15.87 17.44
N LEU A 74 14.87 -15.45 18.52
CA LEU A 74 14.81 -14.06 18.99
C LEU A 74 15.40 -13.09 17.95
N HIS A 75 16.50 -13.47 17.32
CA HIS A 75 17.09 -12.69 16.24
C HIS A 75 16.15 -12.56 15.03
N LYS A 76 15.55 -13.68 14.58
CA LYS A 76 14.56 -13.69 13.50
C LYS A 76 13.33 -12.85 13.83
N TYR A 77 12.84 -12.94 15.07
CA TYR A 77 11.74 -12.13 15.56
C TYR A 77 12.05 -10.63 15.47
N ASN A 78 13.23 -10.21 15.96
CA ASN A 78 13.63 -8.81 15.92
C ASN A 78 13.76 -8.28 14.48
N LEU A 79 14.33 -9.08 13.57
CA LEU A 79 14.40 -8.72 12.15
C LEU A 79 13.00 -8.52 11.54
N LEU A 80 12.06 -9.43 11.82
CA LEU A 80 10.68 -9.33 11.36
C LEU A 80 9.96 -8.12 11.97
N LEU A 81 10.16 -7.86 13.26
CA LEU A 81 9.57 -6.70 13.95
C LEU A 81 10.05 -5.38 13.33
N ASP A 82 11.34 -5.28 13.01
CA ASP A 82 11.90 -4.12 12.34
C ASP A 82 11.38 -3.97 10.91
N GLN A 83 11.25 -5.06 10.17
CA GLN A 83 10.62 -5.05 8.85
C GLN A 83 9.17 -4.56 8.94
N TYR A 84 8.40 -5.07 9.91
CA TYR A 84 7.02 -4.66 10.14
C TYR A 84 6.93 -3.16 10.46
N ARG A 85 7.79 -2.64 11.36
CA ARG A 85 7.84 -1.21 11.70
C ARG A 85 8.14 -0.33 10.48
N ARG A 86 9.11 -0.72 9.65
CA ARG A 86 9.45 0.00 8.40
C ARG A 86 8.28 0.01 7.41
N ILE A 87 7.60 -1.11 7.23
CA ILE A 87 6.43 -1.22 6.34
C ILE A 87 5.27 -0.38 6.89
N SER A 88 5.01 -0.43 8.20
CA SER A 88 3.96 0.35 8.85
C SER A 88 4.18 1.86 8.69
N ALA A 89 5.41 2.33 8.93
CA ALA A 89 5.78 3.73 8.71
C ALA A 89 5.58 4.16 7.25
N ARG A 90 5.98 3.30 6.30
CA ARG A 90 5.78 3.55 4.86
C ARG A 90 4.29 3.61 4.50
N ASN A 91 3.47 2.72 5.04
CA ASN A 91 2.03 2.72 4.81
C ASN A 91 1.37 3.98 5.36
N LYS A 92 1.71 4.39 6.59
CA LYS A 92 1.23 5.65 7.19
C LYS A 92 1.60 6.87 6.35
N PHE A 93 2.82 6.89 5.81
CA PHE A 93 3.26 7.94 4.89
C PHE A 93 2.45 7.95 3.58
N LEU A 94 2.22 6.78 2.99
CA LEU A 94 1.41 6.64 1.76
C LEU A 94 -0.05 7.06 2.00
N GLU A 95 -0.65 6.67 3.12
CA GLU A 95 -1.99 7.12 3.52
C GLU A 95 -2.05 8.64 3.63
N THR A 96 -1.08 9.26 4.31
CA THR A 96 -1.00 10.73 4.44
C THR A 96 -0.92 11.41 3.08
N ARG A 97 -0.10 10.89 2.15
CA ARG A 97 0.00 11.43 0.78
C ARG A 97 -1.29 11.24 0.00
N MET A 98 -1.96 10.10 0.15
CA MET A 98 -3.24 9.82 -0.51
C MET A 98 -4.34 10.76 -0.01
N THR A 99 -4.39 11.05 1.29
CA THR A 99 -5.34 12.03 1.85
C THR A 99 -5.09 13.41 1.27
N LYS A 100 -3.84 13.88 1.27
CA LYS A 100 -3.47 15.18 0.65
C LYS A 100 -3.79 15.25 -0.85
N LEU A 101 -3.63 14.15 -1.59
CA LEU A 101 -4.00 14.08 -3.00
C LEU A 101 -5.51 14.12 -3.21
N LYS A 102 -6.29 13.48 -2.33
CA LYS A 102 -7.76 13.57 -2.35
C LYS A 102 -8.23 15.00 -2.09
N GLU A 103 -7.66 15.67 -1.09
CA GLU A 103 -7.96 17.08 -0.76
C GLU A 103 -7.62 18.05 -1.90
N LYS A 104 -6.67 17.72 -2.76
CA LYS A 104 -6.32 18.56 -3.93
C LYS A 104 -7.17 18.30 -5.18
N LEU A 105 -7.90 17.17 -5.20
CA LEU A 105 -8.73 16.75 -6.34
C LEU A 105 -10.22 17.08 -6.15
N TYR A 106 -10.62 17.48 -4.93
CA TYR A 106 -11.93 17.98 -4.56
C TYR A 106 -11.81 19.44 -4.13
#